data_AF-R7BFD5-F1
#
_entry.id   AF-R7BFD5-F1
#
_cell.length_a   1.000
_cell.length_b   1.000
_cell.length_c   1.000
_cell.angle_alpha   90.00
_cell.angle_beta   90.00
_cell.angle_gamma   90.00
#
_symmetry.space_group_name_H-M   'P 1'
#
loop_
_entity.id
_entity.type
_entity.pdbx_description
1 polymer ?
#
loop_
_entity_poly.entity_id
_entity_poly.type
_entity_poly.pdbx_seq_one_letter_code
_entity_poly.pdbx_strand_id
1 'polypeptide(L)'
;MVKNKKVQQLTPEELRIWDMLKKKNIPIINVDERWLRLFPDNEKTPAIKRLEKELKELLKRQGKVNTELKDIRIVREQLTQSVLNSAEDMSIPEAKRLKKQAASQRLIIESREKLEQLEKEQKELPGLIQDANNALIFESVRVCYDKIDKNKSDIDRLTQWIDETRIKLKERILIKQDKETKNQEIYTYLHAMLGAKVMEAFDENSD
;
A
#
# COMPACT_ATOMS: atom_id res chain seq x y z
N MET A 1 -1.98 7.97 -25.61
CA MET A 1 -3.10 7.27 -24.96
C MET A 1 -2.70 5.84 -24.63
N VAL A 2 -2.02 5.61 -23.51
CA VAL A 2 -1.85 4.25 -22.98
C VAL A 2 -3.15 3.94 -22.26
N LYS A 3 -4.12 3.37 -22.98
CA LYS A 3 -5.27 2.73 -22.33
C LYS A 3 -4.69 1.61 -21.48
N ASN A 4 -4.63 1.84 -20.17
CA ASN A 4 -4.10 0.89 -19.20
C ASN A 4 -4.87 -0.43 -19.39
N LYS A 5 -4.18 -1.50 -19.84
CA LYS A 5 -4.80 -2.77 -20.28
C LYS A 5 -5.76 -3.40 -19.26
N LYS A 6 -5.72 -2.96 -17.99
CA LYS A 6 -6.65 -3.38 -16.93
C LYS A 6 -8.04 -2.74 -17.00
N VAL A 7 -8.20 -1.53 -17.57
CA VAL A 7 -9.53 -0.87 -17.63
C VAL A 7 -10.50 -1.65 -18.54
N GLN A 8 -9.98 -2.45 -19.47
CA GLN A 8 -10.78 -3.29 -20.37
C GLN A 8 -11.32 -4.58 -19.73
N GLN A 9 -10.92 -4.90 -18.49
CA GLN A 9 -11.36 -6.10 -17.76
C GLN A 9 -12.20 -5.78 -16.52
N LEU A 10 -12.55 -4.50 -16.30
CA LEU A 10 -13.40 -4.09 -15.19
C LEU A 10 -14.86 -4.42 -15.50
N THR A 11 -15.57 -4.93 -14.50
CA THR A 11 -17.03 -5.08 -14.57
C THR A 11 -17.73 -3.72 -14.73
N PRO A 12 -19.00 -3.69 -15.19
CA PRO A 12 -19.75 -2.43 -15.31
C PRO A 12 -19.83 -1.64 -13.99
N GLU A 13 -19.92 -2.32 -12.86
CA GLU A 13 -19.94 -1.70 -11.53
C GLU A 13 -18.57 -1.13 -11.17
N GLU A 14 -17.49 -1.87 -11.43
CA GLU A 14 -16.13 -1.40 -11.21
C GLU A 14 -15.79 -0.18 -12.08
N LEU A 15 -16.28 -0.14 -13.33
CA LEU A 15 -16.16 1.03 -14.21
C LEU A 15 -16.88 2.25 -13.63
N ARG A 16 -18.08 2.07 -13.08
CA ARG A 16 -18.81 3.14 -12.41
C ARG A 16 -18.04 3.67 -11.20
N ILE A 17 -17.48 2.79 -10.37
CA ILE A 17 -16.67 3.16 -9.20
C ILE A 17 -15.41 3.90 -9.65
N TRP A 18 -14.76 3.40 -10.71
CA TRP A 18 -13.58 4.03 -11.31
C TRP A 18 -13.85 5.47 -11.77
N ASP A 19 -14.96 5.69 -12.47
CA ASP A 19 -15.37 7.03 -12.91
C ASP A 19 -15.70 7.96 -11.74
N MET A 20 -16.28 7.43 -10.66
CA MET A 20 -16.52 8.19 -9.44
C MET A 20 -15.20 8.57 -8.74
N LEU A 21 -14.23 7.67 -8.69
CA LEU A 21 -12.91 7.93 -8.12
C LEU A 21 -12.16 9.00 -8.91
N LYS A 22 -12.19 8.94 -10.25
CA LYS A 22 -11.53 9.96 -11.11
C LYS A 22 -12.05 11.38 -10.89
N LYS A 23 -13.32 11.53 -10.48
CA LYS A 23 -13.92 12.83 -10.15
C LYS A 23 -13.49 13.35 -8.77
N LYS A 24 -12.88 12.51 -7.93
CA LYS A 24 -12.34 12.89 -6.63
C LYS A 24 -10.88 13.31 -6.78
N ASN A 25 -10.54 14.46 -6.23
CA ASN A 25 -9.15 14.91 -6.16
C ASN A 25 -8.47 14.31 -4.92
N ILE A 26 -8.10 13.04 -5.00
CA ILE A 26 -7.49 12.31 -3.88
C ILE A 26 -5.97 12.57 -3.87
N PRO A 27 -5.38 12.93 -2.71
CA PRO A 27 -3.94 13.05 -2.57
C PRO A 27 -3.18 11.76 -2.94
N ILE A 28 -1.86 11.89 -3.14
CA ILE A 28 -0.98 10.77 -3.45
C ILE A 28 -0.93 9.80 -2.26
N ILE A 29 -1.43 8.57 -2.44
CA ILE A 29 -1.68 7.67 -1.30
C ILE A 29 -0.46 6.87 -0.84
N ASN A 30 0.59 6.74 -1.66
CA ASN A 30 1.78 5.96 -1.27
C ASN A 30 2.64 6.64 -0.20
N VAL A 31 2.28 7.87 0.20
CA VAL A 31 2.86 8.61 1.34
C VAL A 31 1.86 8.78 2.48
N ASP A 32 0.64 8.29 2.32
CA ASP A 32 -0.39 8.34 3.35
C ASP A 32 -0.12 7.28 4.43
N GLU A 33 0.09 7.72 5.67
CA GLU A 33 0.40 6.84 6.79
C GLU A 33 -0.71 5.83 7.08
N ARG A 34 -1.98 6.22 6.90
CA ARG A 34 -3.13 5.32 7.12
C ARG A 34 -3.15 4.23 6.06
N TRP A 35 -2.85 4.58 4.81
CA TRP A 35 -2.72 3.59 3.74
C TRP A 35 -1.55 2.64 4.01
N LEU A 36 -0.40 3.15 4.43
CA LEU A 36 0.78 2.33 4.77
C LEU A 36 0.51 1.36 5.93
N ARG A 37 -0.29 1.77 6.92
CA ARG A 37 -0.72 0.89 8.02
C ARG A 37 -1.67 -0.22 7.57
N LEU A 38 -2.53 0.05 6.57
CA LEU A 38 -3.43 -0.96 5.99
C LEU A 38 -2.70 -1.94 5.07
N PHE A 39 -1.61 -1.49 4.45
CA PHE A 39 -0.83 -2.27 3.49
C PHE A 39 0.65 -2.31 3.89
N PRO A 40 1.01 -2.99 4.99
CA PRO A 40 2.40 -3.31 5.27
C PRO A 40 2.96 -4.26 4.20
N ASP A 41 4.29 -4.33 4.05
CA ASP A 41 4.92 -5.01 2.91
C ASP A 41 4.62 -6.52 2.80
N ASN A 42 4.28 -7.16 3.92
CA ASN A 42 3.83 -8.56 3.99
C ASN A 42 2.36 -8.75 3.57
N GLU A 43 1.52 -7.72 3.66
CA GLU A 43 0.09 -7.79 3.31
C GLU A 43 -0.23 -7.24 1.91
N LYS A 44 0.71 -6.51 1.29
CA LYS A 44 0.53 -6.02 -0.09
C LYS A 44 0.42 -7.17 -1.09
N THR A 45 -0.67 -7.18 -1.84
CA THR A 45 -0.83 -8.08 -2.99
C THR A 45 0.19 -7.76 -4.09
N PRO A 46 0.54 -8.73 -4.97
CA PRO A 46 1.42 -8.45 -6.11
C PRO A 46 0.92 -7.30 -7.00
N ALA A 47 -0.40 -7.15 -7.13
CA ALA A 47 -1.01 -6.06 -7.88
C ALA A 47 -0.75 -4.69 -7.23
N ILE A 48 -0.92 -4.59 -5.91
CA ILE A 48 -0.63 -3.37 -5.14
C ILE A 48 0.85 -3.02 -5.23
N LYS A 49 1.76 -3.98 -5.03
CA LYS A 49 3.22 -3.74 -5.15
C LYS A 49 3.60 -3.19 -6.51
N ARG A 50 3.01 -3.74 -7.59
CA ARG A 50 3.26 -3.28 -8.97
C ARG A 50 2.79 -1.85 -9.18
N LEU A 51 1.55 -1.53 -8.77
CA LEU A 51 0.96 -0.20 -8.93
C LEU A 51 1.66 0.86 -8.08
N GLU A 52 2.04 0.50 -6.85
CA GLU A 52 2.84 1.35 -5.98
C GLU A 52 4.21 1.66 -6.60
N LYS A 53 4.87 0.66 -7.19
CA LYS A 53 6.14 0.86 -7.90
C LYS A 53 5.97 1.77 -9.11
N GLU A 54 4.93 1.58 -9.91
CA GLU A 54 4.61 2.42 -11.07
C GLU A 54 4.42 3.89 -10.66
N LEU A 55 3.63 4.13 -9.61
CA LEU A 55 3.44 5.46 -9.05
C LEU A 55 4.76 6.08 -8.55
N LYS A 56 5.57 5.31 -7.82
CA LYS A 56 6.89 5.76 -7.32
C LYS A 56 7.84 6.15 -8.46
N GLU A 57 7.89 5.37 -9.55
CA GLU A 57 8.73 5.70 -10.70
C GLU A 57 8.26 6.96 -11.42
N LEU A 58 6.94 7.18 -11.55
CA LEU A 58 6.40 8.41 -12.13
C LEU A 58 6.73 9.65 -11.28
N LEU A 59 6.60 9.55 -9.96
CA LEU A 59 6.99 10.62 -9.02
C LEU A 59 8.49 10.93 -9.11
N LYS A 60 9.32 9.89 -9.18
CA LYS A 60 10.76 10.02 -9.39
C LYS A 60 11.08 10.68 -10.72
N ARG A 61 10.36 10.33 -11.80
CA ARG A 61 10.52 10.96 -13.12
C ARG A 61 10.13 12.43 -13.10
N GLN A 62 9.04 12.78 -12.42
CA GLN A 62 8.64 14.19 -12.24
C GLN A 62 9.71 15.01 -11.52
N GLY A 63 10.31 14.46 -10.45
CA GLY A 63 11.45 15.10 -9.79
C GLY A 63 12.63 15.32 -10.76
N LYS A 64 13.00 14.29 -11.52
CA LYS A 64 14.10 14.37 -12.50
C LYS A 64 13.83 15.38 -13.61
N VAL A 65 12.64 15.37 -14.21
CA VAL A 65 12.26 16.31 -15.29
C VAL A 65 12.35 17.75 -14.79
N ASN A 66 11.91 18.04 -13.57
CA ASN A 66 12.04 19.37 -12.99
C ASN A 66 13.50 19.82 -12.84
N THR A 67 14.39 18.92 -12.40
CA THR A 67 15.83 19.20 -12.32
C THR A 67 16.45 19.38 -13.72
N GLU A 68 16.17 18.46 -14.65
CA GLU A 68 16.69 18.51 -16.02
C GLU A 68 16.24 19.78 -16.76
N LEU A 69 15.00 20.24 -16.54
CA LEU A 69 14.48 21.51 -17.07
C LEU A 69 15.22 22.72 -16.52
N LYS A 70 15.56 22.71 -15.23
CA LYS A 70 16.34 23.79 -14.62
C LYS A 70 17.75 23.83 -15.20
N ASP A 71 18.40 22.67 -15.29
CA ASP A 71 19.78 22.55 -15.76
C ASP A 71 19.91 22.94 -17.23
N ILE A 72 18.98 22.49 -18.08
CA ILE A 72 19.04 22.81 -19.52
C ILE A 72 18.80 24.30 -19.79
N ARG A 73 17.98 24.98 -18.98
CA ARG A 73 17.78 26.44 -19.07
C ARG A 73 19.09 27.18 -18.73
N ILE A 74 19.82 26.73 -17.71
CA ILE A 74 21.12 27.30 -17.34
C ILE A 74 22.15 27.06 -18.45
N VAL A 75 22.26 25.84 -18.97
CA VAL A 75 23.20 25.51 -20.06
C VAL A 75 22.91 26.33 -21.31
N ARG A 76 21.63 26.51 -21.67
CA ARG A 76 21.24 27.32 -22.83
C ARG A 76 21.64 28.79 -22.67
N GLU A 77 21.46 29.36 -21.49
CA GLU A 77 21.91 30.72 -21.17
C GLU A 77 23.43 30.84 -21.34
N GLN A 78 24.18 29.90 -20.76
CA GLN A 78 25.65 29.87 -20.88
C GLN A 78 26.14 29.74 -22.32
N LEU A 79 25.49 28.88 -23.13
CA LEU A 79 25.81 28.74 -24.56
C LEU A 79 25.53 30.02 -25.34
N THR A 80 24.44 30.71 -25.02
CA THR A 80 24.05 31.97 -25.68
C THR A 80 25.04 33.08 -25.34
N GLN A 81 25.42 33.20 -24.06
CA GLN A 81 26.47 34.12 -23.60
C GLN A 81 27.83 33.77 -24.25
N SER A 82 28.17 32.49 -24.37
CA SER A 82 29.40 32.05 -25.05
C SER A 82 29.44 32.45 -26.53
N VAL A 83 28.30 32.40 -27.24
CA VAL A 83 28.19 32.87 -28.63
C VAL A 83 28.44 34.38 -28.71
N LEU A 84 27.80 35.16 -27.84
CA LEU A 84 27.95 36.62 -27.79
C LEU A 84 29.40 37.02 -27.46
N ASN A 85 29.97 36.47 -26.38
CA ASN A 85 31.34 36.74 -25.96
C ASN A 85 32.35 36.35 -27.03
N SER A 86 32.13 35.22 -27.73
CA SER A 86 33.03 34.81 -28.80
C SER A 86 32.93 35.74 -30.01
N ALA A 87 31.75 36.31 -30.30
CA ALA A 87 31.59 37.28 -31.38
C ALA A 87 32.32 38.60 -31.11
N GLU A 88 32.37 39.04 -29.85
CA GLU A 88 33.03 40.27 -29.39
C GLU A 88 34.55 40.12 -29.19
N ASP A 89 35.05 38.89 -29.05
CA ASP A 89 36.46 38.60 -28.83
C ASP A 89 37.28 38.70 -30.13
N MET A 90 37.92 39.86 -30.31
CA MET A 90 38.83 40.15 -31.44
C MET A 90 40.27 39.65 -31.20
N SER A 91 40.57 39.06 -30.03
CA SER A 91 41.91 38.55 -29.72
C SER A 91 42.21 37.18 -30.37
N ILE A 92 41.17 36.49 -30.84
CA ILE A 92 41.27 35.14 -31.40
C ILE A 92 41.13 35.20 -32.93
N PRO A 93 41.88 34.38 -33.71
CA PRO A 93 41.71 34.28 -35.15
C PRO A 93 40.27 33.97 -35.55
N GLU A 94 39.78 34.67 -36.57
CA GLU A 94 38.40 34.59 -37.06
C GLU A 94 37.93 33.14 -37.33
N ALA A 95 38.78 32.31 -37.94
CA ALA A 95 38.47 30.91 -38.20
C ALA A 95 38.19 30.09 -36.92
N LYS A 96 38.90 30.37 -35.83
CA LYS A 96 38.67 29.73 -34.52
C LYS A 96 37.39 30.25 -33.87
N ARG A 97 37.13 31.56 -33.99
CA ARG A 97 35.89 32.20 -33.51
C ARG A 97 34.65 31.60 -34.18
N LEU A 98 34.64 31.51 -35.50
CA LEU A 98 33.54 30.93 -36.28
C LEU A 98 33.30 29.45 -35.93
N LYS A 99 34.36 28.67 -35.72
CA LYS A 99 34.24 27.27 -35.31
C LYS A 99 33.59 27.12 -33.92
N LYS A 100 33.97 27.96 -32.95
CA LYS A 100 33.39 27.97 -31.60
C LYS A 100 31.93 28.41 -31.63
N GLN A 101 31.61 29.43 -32.42
CA GLN A 101 30.24 29.91 -32.63
C GLN A 101 29.35 28.83 -33.25
N ALA A 102 29.81 28.17 -34.32
CA ALA A 102 29.07 27.09 -34.97
C ALA A 102 28.78 25.91 -34.01
N ALA A 103 29.76 25.53 -33.18
CA ALA A 103 29.59 24.48 -32.18
C ALA A 103 28.57 24.87 -31.10
N SER A 104 28.67 26.08 -30.54
CA SER A 104 27.71 26.59 -29.55
C SER A 104 26.31 26.73 -30.15
N GLN A 105 26.18 27.17 -31.39
CA GLN A 105 24.89 27.33 -32.06
C GLN A 105 24.21 25.98 -32.34
N ARG A 106 24.98 24.95 -32.71
CA ARG A 106 24.48 23.58 -32.79
C ARG A 106 23.96 23.09 -31.44
N LEU A 107 24.73 23.28 -30.37
CA LEU A 107 24.32 22.88 -29.02
C LEU A 107 23.08 23.65 -28.53
N ILE A 108 22.90 24.91 -28.93
CA ILE A 108 21.68 25.68 -28.64
C ILE A 108 20.46 25.02 -29.30
N ILE A 109 20.56 24.59 -30.55
CA ILE A 109 19.47 23.91 -31.26
C ILE A 109 19.13 22.59 -30.56
N GLU A 110 20.13 21.75 -30.28
CA GLU A 110 19.94 20.47 -29.57
C GLU A 110 19.32 20.70 -28.17
N SER A 111 19.74 21.75 -27.46
CA SER A 111 19.17 22.11 -26.15
C SER A 111 17.71 22.55 -26.25
N ARG A 112 17.30 23.18 -27.35
CA ARG A 112 15.92 23.62 -27.58
C ARG A 112 15.00 22.43 -27.80
N GLU A 113 15.41 21.47 -28.63
CA GLU A 113 14.66 20.24 -28.87
C GLU A 113 14.47 19.44 -27.57
N LYS A 114 15.54 19.29 -26.78
CA LYS A 114 15.47 18.60 -25.49
C LYS A 114 14.60 19.36 -24.47
N LEU A 115 14.65 20.70 -24.46
CA LEU A 115 13.78 21.51 -23.61
C LEU A 115 12.30 21.28 -23.97
N GLU A 116 11.95 21.30 -25.26
CA GLU A 116 10.58 21.08 -25.72
C GLU A 116 10.06 19.69 -25.33
N GLN A 117 10.90 18.65 -25.45
CA GLN A 117 10.57 17.29 -25.01
C GLN A 117 10.31 17.23 -23.49
N LEU A 118 11.16 17.85 -22.69
CA LEU A 118 11.02 17.88 -21.23
C LEU A 118 9.81 18.70 -20.78
N GLU A 119 9.49 19.81 -21.45
CA GLU A 119 8.31 20.63 -21.15
C GLU A 119 7.01 19.89 -21.49
N LYS A 120 7.00 19.14 -22.60
CA LYS A 120 5.90 18.25 -22.94
C LYS A 120 5.73 17.16 -21.87
N GLU A 121 6.82 16.50 -21.48
CA GLU A 121 6.78 15.46 -20.45
C GLU A 121 6.30 16.03 -19.10
N GLN A 122 6.79 17.20 -18.70
CA GLN A 122 6.37 17.89 -17.47
C GLN A 122 4.86 18.18 -17.47
N LYS A 123 4.27 18.49 -18.63
CA LYS A 123 2.84 18.73 -18.79
C LYS A 123 2.01 17.45 -18.70
N GLU A 124 2.53 16.33 -19.22
CA GLU A 124 1.82 15.04 -19.25
C GLU A 124 1.91 14.28 -17.92
N LEU A 125 3.04 14.38 -17.21
CA LEU A 125 3.33 13.63 -15.99
C LEU A 125 2.29 13.76 -14.88
N PRO A 126 1.75 14.94 -14.54
CA PRO A 126 0.72 15.07 -13.51
C PRO A 126 -0.52 14.21 -13.78
N GLY A 127 -0.96 14.13 -15.04
CA GLY A 127 -2.09 13.28 -15.43
C GLY A 127 -1.78 11.79 -15.28
N LEU A 128 -0.58 11.37 -15.68
CA LEU A 128 -0.11 9.99 -15.52
C LEU A 128 0.01 9.60 -14.04
N ILE A 129 0.54 10.48 -13.20
CA ILE A 129 0.64 10.28 -11.75
C ILE A 129 -0.75 10.14 -11.14
N GLN A 130 -1.69 11.00 -11.52
CA GLN A 130 -3.07 10.94 -11.01
C GLN A 130 -3.76 9.64 -11.44
N ASP A 131 -3.59 9.21 -12.69
CA ASP A 131 -4.14 7.93 -13.17
C ASP A 131 -3.52 6.73 -12.44
N ALA A 132 -2.21 6.73 -12.21
CA ALA A 132 -1.51 5.69 -11.45
C ALA A 132 -1.93 5.68 -9.97
N ASN A 133 -2.11 6.85 -9.35
CA ASN A 133 -2.61 6.99 -8.00
C ASN A 133 -4.05 6.43 -7.87
N ASN A 134 -4.93 6.78 -8.81
CA ASN A 134 -6.29 6.26 -8.86
C ASN A 134 -6.31 4.74 -9.07
N ALA A 135 -5.42 4.20 -9.90
CA ALA A 135 -5.26 2.76 -10.08
C ALA A 135 -4.89 2.05 -8.78
N LEU A 136 -3.93 2.62 -8.03
CA LEU A 136 -3.53 2.08 -6.74
C LEU A 136 -4.65 2.17 -5.70
N ILE A 137 -5.37 3.29 -5.64
CA ILE A 137 -6.52 3.47 -4.73
C ILE A 137 -7.59 2.43 -5.02
N PHE A 138 -7.97 2.28 -6.28
CA PHE A 138 -9.02 1.35 -6.69
C PHE A 138 -8.70 -0.09 -6.29
N GLU A 139 -7.48 -0.55 -6.60
CA GLU A 139 -7.02 -1.89 -6.20
C GLU A 139 -6.97 -2.05 -4.68
N SER A 140 -6.52 -1.01 -3.96
CA SER A 140 -6.49 -1.01 -2.49
C SER A 140 -7.89 -1.16 -1.90
N VAL A 141 -8.87 -0.39 -2.41
CA VAL A 141 -10.27 -0.47 -1.97
C VAL A 141 -10.83 -1.86 -2.20
N ARG A 142 -10.58 -2.47 -3.36
CA ARG A 142 -11.03 -3.84 -3.64
C ARG A 142 -10.52 -4.84 -2.62
N VAL A 143 -9.20 -4.83 -2.37
CA VAL A 143 -8.58 -5.73 -1.38
C VAL A 143 -9.13 -5.49 0.03
N CYS A 144 -9.38 -4.24 0.41
CA CYS A 144 -9.99 -3.91 1.70
C CYS A 144 -11.41 -4.49 1.83
N TYR A 145 -12.26 -4.34 0.81
CA TYR A 145 -13.62 -4.89 0.85
C TYR A 145 -13.62 -6.42 0.89
N ASP A 146 -12.78 -7.07 0.10
CA ASP A 146 -12.62 -8.53 0.15
C ASP A 146 -12.22 -9.01 1.55
N LYS A 147 -11.33 -8.28 2.22
CA LYS A 147 -10.90 -8.58 3.60
C LYS A 147 -12.02 -8.33 4.61
N ILE A 148 -12.78 -7.24 4.46
CA ILE A 148 -13.92 -6.92 5.32
C ILE A 148 -14.98 -8.02 5.23
N ASP A 149 -15.31 -8.49 4.04
CA ASP A 149 -16.38 -9.47 3.85
C ASP A 149 -15.97 -10.86 4.36
N LYS A 150 -14.70 -11.26 4.16
CA LYS A 150 -14.15 -12.46 4.82
C LYS A 150 -14.21 -12.36 6.33
N ASN A 151 -13.77 -11.24 6.89
CA ASN A 151 -13.78 -11.01 8.33
C ASN A 151 -15.21 -11.08 8.90
N LYS A 152 -16.20 -10.49 8.23
CA LYS A 152 -17.61 -10.59 8.66
C LYS A 152 -18.06 -12.06 8.73
N SER A 153 -17.83 -12.83 7.67
CA SER A 153 -18.21 -14.25 7.64
C SER A 153 -17.52 -15.05 8.74
N ASP A 154 -16.24 -14.79 9.01
CA ASP A 154 -15.50 -15.49 10.06
C ASP A 154 -15.96 -15.07 11.46
N ILE A 155 -16.27 -13.78 11.67
CA ILE A 155 -16.85 -13.27 12.92
C ILE A 155 -18.19 -13.97 13.20
N ASP A 156 -19.06 -14.12 12.21
CA ASP A 156 -20.37 -14.77 12.38
C ASP A 156 -20.19 -16.25 12.78
N ARG A 157 -19.29 -16.96 12.11
CA ARG A 157 -18.96 -18.36 12.44
C ARG A 157 -18.38 -18.51 13.85
N LEU A 158 -17.45 -17.63 14.22
CA LEU A 158 -16.86 -17.61 15.56
C LEU A 158 -17.92 -17.32 16.62
N THR A 159 -18.84 -16.39 16.35
CA THR A 159 -19.94 -16.04 17.26
C THR A 159 -20.81 -17.26 17.52
N GLN A 160 -21.25 -17.96 16.47
CA GLN A 160 -22.05 -19.17 16.61
C GLN A 160 -21.30 -20.25 17.41
N TRP A 161 -20.02 -20.49 17.08
CA TRP A 161 -19.21 -21.49 17.77
C TRP A 161 -19.02 -21.16 19.27
N ILE A 162 -18.80 -19.88 19.60
CA ILE A 162 -18.67 -19.42 20.99
C ILE A 162 -19.97 -19.69 21.75
N ASP A 163 -21.13 -19.39 21.18
CA ASP A 163 -22.41 -19.57 21.84
C ASP A 163 -22.77 -21.04 22.05
N GLU A 164 -22.54 -21.89 21.06
CA GLU A 164 -22.68 -23.35 21.20
C GLU A 164 -21.75 -23.92 22.28
N THR A 165 -20.51 -23.43 22.32
CA THR A 165 -19.52 -23.88 23.31
C THR A 165 -19.90 -23.43 24.72
N ARG A 166 -20.47 -22.23 24.88
CA ARG A 166 -21.00 -21.76 26.18
C ARG A 166 -22.11 -22.64 26.71
N ILE A 167 -23.01 -23.12 25.85
CA ILE A 167 -24.09 -24.04 26.25
C ILE A 167 -23.48 -25.35 26.75
N LYS A 168 -22.61 -25.97 25.95
CA LYS A 168 -21.92 -27.22 26.32
C LYS A 168 -21.12 -27.06 27.61
N LEU A 169 -20.45 -25.92 27.80
CA LEU A 169 -19.70 -25.65 29.02
C LEU A 169 -20.62 -25.60 30.25
N LYS A 170 -21.77 -24.92 30.15
CA LYS A 170 -22.76 -24.87 31.23
C LYS A 170 -23.26 -26.27 31.61
N GLU A 171 -23.57 -27.11 30.63
CA GLU A 171 -23.98 -28.50 30.87
C GLU A 171 -22.89 -29.29 31.59
N ARG A 172 -21.63 -29.16 31.17
CA ARG A 172 -20.51 -29.86 31.81
C ARG A 172 -20.26 -29.38 33.24
N ILE A 173 -20.45 -28.09 33.51
CA ILE A 173 -20.34 -27.54 34.86
C ILE A 173 -21.41 -28.14 35.77
N LEU A 174 -22.67 -28.24 35.32
CA LEU A 174 -23.75 -28.84 36.11
C LEU A 174 -23.46 -30.31 36.42
N ILE A 175 -23.05 -31.09 35.41
CA ILE A 175 -22.69 -32.52 35.61
C ILE A 175 -21.55 -32.66 36.62
N LYS A 176 -20.56 -31.76 36.57
CA LYS A 176 -19.45 -31.75 37.53
C LYS A 176 -19.98 -31.48 38.96
N GLN A 177 -20.81 -30.46 39.13
CA GLN A 177 -21.38 -30.08 40.43
C GLN A 177 -22.27 -31.18 41.03
N ASP A 178 -23.07 -31.85 40.21
CA ASP A 178 -23.90 -32.98 40.65
C ASP A 178 -23.02 -34.13 41.17
N LYS A 179 -21.91 -34.43 40.47
CA LYS A 179 -20.96 -35.46 40.89
C LYS A 179 -20.23 -35.09 42.18
N GLU A 180 -19.78 -33.84 42.31
CA GLU A 180 -19.15 -33.33 43.54
C GLU A 180 -20.11 -33.43 44.73
N THR A 181 -21.37 -33.04 44.54
CA THR A 181 -22.42 -33.15 45.56
C THR A 181 -22.65 -34.61 45.95
N LYS A 182 -22.77 -35.51 44.96
CA LYS A 182 -22.97 -36.94 45.22
C LYS A 182 -21.80 -37.58 45.94
N ASN A 183 -20.56 -37.22 45.58
CA ASN A 183 -19.37 -37.68 46.29
C ASN A 183 -19.40 -37.24 47.76
N GLN A 184 -19.77 -35.98 48.03
CA GLN A 184 -19.86 -35.47 49.40
C GLN A 184 -20.96 -36.19 50.21
N GLU A 185 -22.11 -36.48 49.61
CA GLU A 185 -23.17 -37.28 50.24
C GLU A 185 -22.68 -38.69 50.58
N ILE A 186 -22.00 -39.36 49.65
CA ILE A 186 -21.45 -40.71 49.85
C ILE A 186 -20.45 -40.70 51.00
N TYR A 187 -19.48 -39.78 50.99
CA TYR A 187 -18.49 -39.64 52.06
C TYR A 187 -19.15 -39.38 53.41
N THR A 188 -20.14 -38.49 53.46
CA THR A 188 -20.89 -38.18 54.70
C THR A 188 -21.60 -39.42 55.24
N TYR A 189 -22.26 -40.19 54.37
CA TYR A 189 -22.94 -41.43 54.74
C TYR A 189 -21.96 -42.50 55.24
N LEU A 190 -20.88 -42.75 54.50
CA LEU A 190 -19.87 -43.74 54.88
C LEU A 190 -19.21 -43.37 56.20
N HIS A 191 -18.86 -42.10 56.40
CA HIS A 191 -18.29 -41.63 57.66
C HIS A 191 -19.25 -41.82 58.84
N ALA A 192 -20.55 -41.53 58.66
CA ALA A 192 -21.57 -41.73 59.70
C ALA A 192 -21.77 -43.22 60.05
N MET A 193 -21.65 -44.12 59.07
CA MET A 193 -21.85 -45.56 59.26
C MET A 193 -20.60 -46.28 59.81
N LEU A 194 -19.41 -45.96 59.30
CA LEU A 194 -18.17 -46.70 59.55
C LEU A 194 -17.27 -46.03 60.60
N GLY A 195 -17.45 -44.72 60.81
CA GLY A 195 -16.61 -43.92 61.70
C GLY A 195 -15.23 -43.57 61.11
N ALA A 196 -14.59 -42.56 61.71
CA ALA A 196 -13.38 -41.93 61.18
C ALA A 196 -12.22 -42.91 60.93
N LYS A 197 -11.94 -43.84 61.86
CA LYS A 197 -10.80 -44.76 61.77
C LYS A 197 -10.85 -45.71 60.57
N VAL A 198 -12.06 -46.16 60.19
CA VAL A 198 -12.22 -47.07 59.04
C VAL A 198 -12.13 -46.27 57.74
N MET A 199 -12.68 -45.04 57.71
CA MET A 199 -12.54 -44.14 56.56
C MET A 199 -11.09 -43.77 56.28
N GLU A 200 -10.30 -43.40 57.30
CA GLU A 200 -8.86 -43.08 57.16
C GLU A 200 -8.10 -44.25 56.51
N ALA A 201 -8.35 -45.49 56.93
CA ALA A 201 -7.71 -46.67 56.34
C ALA A 201 -8.09 -46.90 54.87
N PHE A 202 -9.29 -46.50 54.44
CA PHE A 202 -9.68 -46.58 53.02
C PHE A 202 -9.05 -45.45 52.20
N ASP A 203 -9.01 -44.23 52.72
CA ASP A 203 -8.41 -43.07 52.04
C ASP A 203 -6.90 -43.28 51.84
N GLU A 204 -6.18 -43.81 52.85
CA GLU A 204 -4.74 -44.14 52.76
C GLU A 204 -4.38 -45.17 51.67
N ASN A 205 -5.35 -45.99 51.24
CA ASN A 205 -5.16 -47.02 50.20
C ASN A 205 -5.69 -46.58 48.82
N SER A 206 -6.25 -45.37 48.70
CA SER A 206 -6.94 -44.89 47.50
C SER A 206 -6.18 -43.82 46.71
N ASP A 207 -5.07 -43.31 47.25
CA ASP A 207 -4.10 -42.42 46.59
C ASP A 207 -3.03 -43.22 45.80
#